data_AF-A0A329W9B6-F1
#
_entry.id   AF-A0A329W9B6-F1
#
_cell.length_a   1.000
_cell.length_b   1.000
_cell.length_c   1.000
_cell.angle_alpha   90.00
_cell.angle_beta   90.00
_cell.angle_gamma   90.00
#
_symmetry.space_group_name_H-M   'P 1'
#
loop_
_entity.id
_entity.type
_entity.pdbx_description
1 polymer ?
#
loop_
_entity_poly.entity_id
_entity_poly.type
_entity_poly.pdbx_seq_one_letter_code
_entity_poly.pdbx_strand_id
1 'polypeptide(L)'
;MILSLIERKEISKLNSFVLKKETGAILEFNAIGLTSSNITFSIASSYRGSTARQEVTISGEKGEISIQDFVMPYCGSFVYGKMLPFLRVKMTSGLKPLVDKEYKKIFLKDLQHHRMVYNFIDFIKGNKDKYILDELQKKSLDAIRLIETIQCQSDSLQI
;
A
#
# COMPACT_ATOMS: atom_id res chain seq x y z
N MET A 1 5.29 16.72 1.97
CA MET A 1 6.35 16.28 1.04
C MET A 1 6.69 14.80 1.29
N ILE A 2 5.74 13.89 1.03
CA ILE A 2 5.91 12.41 1.08
C ILE A 2 5.39 11.76 -0.24
N LEU A 3 4.59 12.49 -1.03
CA LEU A 3 3.98 12.05 -2.28
C LEU A 3 4.97 11.87 -3.46
N SER A 4 6.26 12.20 -3.29
CA SER A 4 7.31 12.10 -4.31
C SER A 4 8.10 10.79 -4.26
N LEU A 5 7.85 9.90 -3.29
CA LEU A 5 8.63 8.66 -3.15
C LEU A 5 8.18 7.54 -4.11
N ILE A 6 7.05 7.70 -4.79
CA ILE A 6 6.61 6.79 -5.85
C ILE A 6 6.56 7.59 -7.15
N GLU A 7 7.73 8.09 -7.56
CA GLU A 7 7.90 8.44 -8.97
C GLU A 7 7.61 7.20 -9.80
N ARG A 8 6.71 7.39 -10.76
CA ARG A 8 6.25 6.40 -11.73
C ARG A 8 7.45 5.84 -12.47
N LYS A 9 7.82 4.60 -12.17
CA LYS A 9 8.83 3.86 -12.93
C LYS A 9 8.18 2.63 -13.52
N GLU A 10 8.30 2.50 -14.83
CA GLU A 10 7.72 1.41 -15.60
C GLU A 10 8.11 0.07 -14.98
N ILE A 11 7.13 -0.82 -14.84
CA ILE A 11 7.36 -2.16 -14.32
C ILE A 11 7.98 -2.97 -15.45
N SER A 12 9.26 -3.29 -15.30
CA SER A 12 10.05 -4.05 -16.28
C SER A 12 9.69 -5.53 -16.30
N LYS A 13 9.34 -6.10 -15.13
CA LYS A 13 8.94 -7.49 -14.97
C LYS A 13 7.90 -7.60 -13.87
N LEU A 14 6.87 -8.41 -14.12
CA LEU A 14 5.79 -8.71 -13.18
C LEU A 14 5.43 -10.19 -13.32
N ASN A 15 5.51 -10.90 -12.21
CA ASN A 15 4.98 -12.26 -12.08
C ASN A 15 3.87 -12.20 -11.04
N SER A 16 2.72 -12.76 -11.36
CA SER A 16 1.56 -12.72 -10.48
C SER A 16 0.76 -14.00 -10.52
N PHE A 17 0.05 -14.27 -9.43
CA PHE A 17 -0.95 -15.33 -9.38
C PHE A 17 -2.16 -14.86 -8.59
N VAL A 18 -3.33 -15.33 -9.01
CA VAL A 18 -4.62 -15.04 -8.36
C VAL A 18 -5.36 -16.35 -8.20
N LEU A 19 -5.86 -16.59 -7.00
CA LEU A 19 -6.68 -17.76 -6.68
C LEU A 19 -8.11 -17.31 -6.38
N LYS A 20 -9.07 -17.84 -7.14
CA LYS A 20 -10.50 -17.45 -7.09
C LYS A 20 -11.34 -18.64 -6.63
N LYS A 21 -12.46 -18.37 -5.94
CA LYS A 21 -13.57 -19.34 -5.79
C LYS A 21 -14.34 -19.47 -7.10
N GLU A 22 -15.12 -20.53 -7.24
CA GLU A 22 -16.10 -20.71 -8.33
C GLU A 22 -17.06 -19.51 -8.44
N THR A 23 -17.41 -18.88 -7.32
CA THR A 23 -18.24 -17.67 -7.26
C THR A 23 -17.53 -16.39 -7.73
N GLY A 24 -16.27 -16.48 -8.20
CA GLY A 24 -15.45 -15.36 -8.65
C GLY A 24 -14.73 -14.59 -7.53
N ALA A 25 -14.99 -14.92 -6.26
CA ALA A 25 -14.34 -14.23 -5.14
C ALA A 25 -12.83 -14.53 -5.10
N ILE A 26 -12.00 -13.49 -5.11
CA ILE A 26 -10.54 -13.62 -4.97
C ILE A 26 -10.22 -14.04 -3.53
N LEU A 27 -9.59 -15.20 -3.37
CA LEU A 27 -9.13 -15.72 -2.08
C LEU A 27 -7.70 -15.30 -1.79
N GLU A 28 -6.82 -15.38 -2.78
CA GLU A 28 -5.41 -15.09 -2.62
C GLU A 28 -4.87 -14.39 -3.86
N PHE A 29 -3.89 -13.55 -3.63
CA PHE A 29 -3.19 -12.79 -4.65
C PHE A 29 -1.74 -12.65 -4.21
N ASN A 30 -0.81 -12.87 -5.13
CA ASN A 30 0.57 -12.45 -4.97
C ASN A 30 1.09 -11.87 -6.27
N ALA A 31 1.90 -10.82 -6.16
CA ALA A 31 2.59 -10.20 -7.27
C ALA A 31 3.99 -9.80 -6.83
N ILE A 32 4.98 -10.16 -7.64
CA ILE A 32 6.38 -9.72 -7.48
C ILE A 32 6.78 -9.03 -8.77
N GLY A 33 7.42 -7.86 -8.63
CA GLY A 33 7.88 -7.13 -9.79
C GLY A 33 9.13 -6.32 -9.55
N LEU A 34 9.65 -5.80 -10.66
CA LEU A 34 10.85 -4.99 -10.73
C LEU A 34 10.55 -3.74 -11.55
N THR A 35 10.85 -2.57 -11.00
CA THR A 35 10.77 -1.28 -11.73
C THR A 35 12.01 -1.06 -12.59
N SER A 36 11.93 -0.15 -13.57
CA SER A 36 13.05 0.24 -14.42
C SER A 36 14.26 0.83 -13.67
N SER A 37 14.09 1.28 -12.41
CA SER A 37 15.23 1.67 -11.57
C SER A 37 15.65 0.62 -10.56
N ASN A 38 15.41 -0.66 -10.87
CA ASN A 38 15.82 -1.79 -10.05
C ASN A 38 15.22 -1.84 -8.65
N ILE A 39 14.12 -1.12 -8.39
CA ILE A 39 13.35 -1.28 -7.14
C ILE A 39 12.49 -2.54 -7.31
N THR A 40 12.69 -3.51 -6.43
CA THR A 40 11.85 -4.71 -6.34
C THR A 40 10.66 -4.45 -5.43
N PHE A 41 9.53 -5.07 -5.74
CA PHE A 41 8.36 -5.05 -4.87
C PHE A 41 7.73 -6.44 -4.82
N SER A 42 7.08 -6.71 -3.69
CA SER A 42 6.26 -7.89 -3.48
C SER A 42 4.99 -7.45 -2.78
N ILE A 43 3.84 -7.86 -3.32
CA ILE A 43 2.52 -7.57 -2.77
C ILE A 43 1.79 -8.90 -2.64
N ALA A 44 1.22 -9.13 -1.45
CA ALA A 44 0.49 -10.35 -1.14
C ALA A 44 -0.80 -9.98 -0.41
N SER A 45 -1.89 -10.67 -0.74
CA SER A 45 -3.13 -10.61 0.03
C SER A 45 -3.79 -11.99 0.07
N SER A 46 -4.42 -12.32 1.20
CA SER A 46 -5.11 -13.59 1.37
C SER A 46 -6.26 -13.42 2.36
N TYR A 47 -7.40 -14.03 2.02
CA TYR A 47 -8.58 -14.18 2.88
C TYR A 47 -8.61 -15.54 3.60
N ARG A 48 -7.53 -16.34 3.52
CA ARG A 48 -7.45 -17.67 4.15
C ARG A 48 -6.87 -17.65 5.56
N GLY A 49 -6.25 -16.55 5.96
CA GLY A 49 -5.64 -16.41 7.28
C GLY A 49 -6.67 -16.35 8.40
N SER A 50 -6.38 -16.99 9.53
CA SER A 50 -7.15 -16.84 10.78
C SER A 50 -7.00 -15.45 11.42
N THR A 51 -5.93 -14.73 11.06
CA THR A 51 -5.64 -13.35 11.49
C THR A 51 -5.35 -12.47 10.29
N ALA A 52 -5.98 -11.30 10.24
CA ALA A 52 -5.66 -10.28 9.24
C ALA A 52 -4.29 -9.64 9.57
N ARG A 53 -3.26 -9.97 8.79
CA ARG A 53 -1.96 -9.29 8.85
C ARG A 53 -1.91 -8.22 7.77
N GLN A 54 -1.62 -6.99 8.17
CA GLN A 54 -1.42 -5.87 7.25
C GLN A 54 -0.08 -5.24 7.55
N GLU A 55 0.81 -5.28 6.57
CA GLU A 55 2.16 -4.77 6.73
C GLU A 55 2.66 -4.19 5.41
N VAL A 56 3.34 -3.05 5.52
CA VAL A 56 4.13 -2.49 4.43
C VAL A 56 5.55 -2.36 4.93
N THR A 57 6.48 -2.96 4.20
CA THR A 57 7.91 -2.86 4.50
C THR A 57 8.62 -2.20 3.33
N ILE A 58 9.41 -1.18 3.63
CA ILE A 58 10.25 -0.48 2.67
C ILE A 58 11.68 -0.59 3.17
N SER A 59 12.54 -1.19 2.35
CA SER A 59 13.94 -1.45 2.69
C SER A 59 14.86 -0.81 1.65
N GLY A 60 16.03 -0.37 2.10
CA GLY A 60 17.05 0.24 1.26
C GLY A 60 18.42 0.24 1.93
N GLU A 61 19.38 0.93 1.32
CA GLU A 61 20.79 0.92 1.75
C GLU A 61 21.01 1.34 3.22
N LYS A 62 20.14 2.19 3.74
CA LYS A 62 20.26 2.77 5.10
C LYS A 62 19.45 2.02 6.15
N GLY A 63 18.70 0.99 5.77
CA GLY A 63 17.85 0.23 6.67
C GLY A 63 16.46 -0.06 6.11
N GLU A 64 15.54 -0.35 7.02
CA GLU A 64 14.18 -0.79 6.73
C GLU A 64 13.18 -0.08 7.63
N ILE A 65 12.03 0.25 7.05
CA ILE A 65 10.86 0.79 7.72
C ILE A 65 9.72 -0.20 7.50
N SER A 66 9.18 -0.75 8.58
CA SER A 66 7.98 -1.60 8.57
C SER A 66 6.84 -0.87 9.26
N ILE A 67 5.70 -0.77 8.58
CA ILE A 67 4.46 -0.20 9.07
C ILE A 67 3.46 -1.34 9.22
N GLN A 68 2.98 -1.55 10.44
CA GLN A 68 2.09 -2.66 10.76
C GLN A 68 0.68 -2.17 11.06
N ASP A 69 -0.31 -3.00 10.76
CA ASP A 69 -1.74 -2.80 10.99
C ASP A 69 -2.32 -1.53 10.33
N PHE A 70 -1.89 -1.22 9.11
CA PHE A 70 -2.15 0.07 8.46
C PHE A 70 -3.57 0.30 7.90
N VAL A 71 -4.60 -0.47 8.30
CA VAL A 71 -5.94 -0.48 7.68
C VAL A 71 -6.45 0.92 7.33
N MET A 72 -6.64 1.14 6.04
CA MET A 72 -7.24 2.32 5.41
C MET A 72 -8.74 2.04 5.19
N PRO A 73 -9.73 2.89 5.57
CA PRO A 73 -9.70 4.10 6.39
C PRO A 73 -10.83 4.13 7.46
N TYR A 74 -10.62 3.52 8.61
CA TYR A 74 -11.32 3.91 9.86
C TYR A 74 -10.34 3.63 10.99
N CYS A 75 -9.39 4.55 11.22
CA CYS A 75 -8.26 4.50 12.17
C CYS A 75 -7.50 3.16 12.28
N GLY A 76 -6.18 3.24 12.09
CA GLY A 76 -5.28 2.09 12.00
C GLY A 76 -5.51 0.99 13.04
N SER A 77 -5.33 -0.24 12.59
CA SER A 77 -5.44 -1.49 13.35
C SER A 77 -6.86 -1.87 13.79
N PHE A 78 -7.36 -2.96 13.21
CA PHE A 78 -8.52 -3.71 13.70
C PHE A 78 -8.03 -4.95 14.46
N VAL A 79 -7.26 -4.75 15.53
CA VAL A 79 -6.86 -5.85 16.41
C VAL A 79 -7.90 -5.91 17.52
N TYR A 80 -8.83 -6.86 17.41
CA TYR A 80 -9.95 -7.13 18.34
C TYR A 80 -11.11 -6.12 18.37
N GLY A 81 -11.41 -5.45 17.26
CA GLY A 81 -12.58 -4.54 17.16
C GLY A 81 -12.36 -3.13 17.73
N LYS A 82 -11.16 -2.84 18.26
CA LYS A 82 -10.80 -1.49 18.73
C LYS A 82 -9.91 -0.79 17.71
N MET A 83 -10.46 0.25 17.10
CA MET A 83 -9.73 1.21 16.27
C MET A 83 -8.65 1.93 17.11
N LEU A 84 -7.38 1.88 16.68
CA LEU A 84 -6.29 2.59 17.36
C LEU A 84 -6.07 3.98 16.73
N PRO A 85 -5.83 5.04 17.53
CA PRO A 85 -5.59 6.38 17.01
C PRO A 85 -4.13 6.59 16.56
N PHE A 86 -3.37 5.51 16.33
CA PHE A 86 -1.96 5.60 15.96
C PHE A 86 -1.54 4.47 15.02
N LEU A 87 -0.52 4.75 14.20
CA LEU A 87 0.18 3.76 13.39
C LEU A 87 1.41 3.25 14.14
N ARG A 88 1.70 1.95 14.03
CA ARG A 88 2.93 1.34 14.56
C ARG A 88 3.98 1.29 13.45
N VAL A 89 5.11 1.93 13.70
CA VAL A 89 6.25 1.97 12.78
C VAL A 89 7.47 1.39 13.46
N LYS A 90 8.10 0.42 12.81
CA LYS A 90 9.36 -0.17 13.22
C LYS A 90 10.44 0.29 12.23
N MET A 91 11.51 0.87 12.74
CA MET A 91 12.68 1.25 11.95
C MET A 91 13.82 0.32 12.35
N THR A 92 14.55 -0.22 11.37
CA THR A 92 15.72 -1.04 11.62
C THR A 92 16.90 -0.59 10.77
N SER A 93 18.08 -0.50 11.36
CA SER A 93 19.31 -0.09 10.68
C SER A 93 20.48 -0.98 11.10
N GLY A 94 21.52 -1.03 10.27
CA GLY A 94 22.71 -1.84 10.50
C GLY A 94 22.66 -3.22 9.84
N LEU A 95 23.75 -3.96 10.01
CA LEU A 95 23.94 -5.31 9.46
C LEU A 95 24.14 -6.30 10.62
N LYS A 96 23.67 -7.53 10.46
CA LYS A 96 23.88 -8.57 11.48
C LYS A 96 25.38 -8.71 11.81
N PRO A 97 25.77 -8.78 13.10
CA PRO A 97 24.92 -8.90 14.28
C PRO A 97 24.44 -7.55 14.89
N LEU A 98 24.95 -6.41 14.44
CA LEU A 98 24.67 -5.08 14.97
C LEU A 98 23.44 -4.47 14.28
N VAL A 99 22.25 -4.95 14.64
CA VAL A 99 20.97 -4.44 14.13
C VAL A 99 20.29 -3.59 15.19
N ASP A 100 20.18 -2.30 14.94
CA ASP A 100 19.41 -1.38 15.76
C ASP A 100 17.93 -1.49 15.39
N LYS A 101 17.06 -1.40 16.41
CA LYS A 101 15.60 -1.43 16.23
C LYS A 101 14.97 -0.30 17.03
N GLU A 102 14.19 0.53 16.35
CA GLU A 102 13.41 1.61 16.95
C GLU A 102 11.93 1.39 16.67
N TYR A 103 11.09 1.60 17.68
CA TYR A 103 9.63 1.48 17.56
C TYR A 103 8.98 2.82 17.84
N LYS A 104 8.20 3.32 16.89
CA LYS A 104 7.48 4.60 16.96
C LYS A 104 5.98 4.40 16.83
N LYS A 105 5.23 5.23 17.56
CA LYS A 105 3.79 5.40 17.39
C LYS A 105 3.53 6.75 16.74
N ILE A 106 2.92 6.75 15.55
CA ILE A 106 2.51 7.98 14.86
C ILE A 106 1.03 8.20 15.14
N PHE A 107 0.71 9.18 15.97
CA PHE A 107 -0.66 9.52 16.32
C PHE A 107 -1.37 10.25 15.16
N LEU A 108 -2.56 9.78 14.84
CA LEU A 108 -3.43 10.40 13.84
C LEU A 108 -4.23 11.51 14.53
N LYS A 109 -4.11 12.73 14.00
CA LYS A 109 -4.78 13.91 14.58
C LYS A 109 -6.29 13.92 14.31
N ASP A 110 -6.70 13.42 13.15
CA ASP A 110 -8.08 13.40 12.68
C ASP A 110 -8.45 12.04 12.08
N LEU A 111 -9.76 11.76 12.04
CA LEU A 111 -10.28 10.65 11.26
C LEU A 111 -10.01 10.91 9.78
N GLN A 112 -9.34 9.97 9.10
CA GLN A 112 -8.92 10.12 7.71
C GLN A 112 -10.11 10.46 6.77
N HIS A 113 -11.30 9.92 7.02
CA HIS A 113 -12.48 10.20 6.22
C HIS A 113 -13.02 11.64 6.36
N HIS A 114 -12.90 12.27 7.54
CA HIS A 114 -13.19 13.70 7.67
C HIS A 114 -12.26 14.52 6.79
N ARG A 115 -10.96 14.19 6.81
CA ARG A 115 -9.98 14.87 5.96
C ARG A 115 -10.26 14.66 4.48
N MET A 116 -10.75 13.49 4.07
CA MET A 116 -11.19 13.25 2.68
C MET A 116 -12.34 14.19 2.27
N VAL A 117 -13.36 14.34 3.13
CA VAL A 117 -14.49 15.23 2.86
C VAL A 117 -14.06 16.69 2.78
N TYR A 118 -13.23 17.17 3.70
CA TYR A 118 -12.68 18.54 3.63
C TYR A 118 -11.86 18.76 2.36
N ASN A 119 -11.00 17.79 2.00
CA ASN A 119 -10.22 17.87 0.78
C ASN A 119 -11.12 17.95 -0.46
N PHE A 120 -12.22 17.21 -0.49
CA PHE A 120 -13.19 17.24 -1.58
C PHE A 120 -13.89 18.60 -1.69
N ILE A 121 -14.35 19.15 -0.55
CA ILE A 121 -14.96 20.48 -0.49
C ILE A 121 -13.97 21.56 -0.99
N ASP A 122 -12.69 21.47 -0.61
CA ASP A 122 -11.67 22.42 -1.06
C ASP A 122 -11.51 22.42 -2.58
N PHE A 123 -11.58 21.25 -3.23
CA PHE A 123 -11.54 21.16 -4.69
C PHE A 123 -12.79 21.75 -5.34
N ILE A 124 -13.98 21.50 -4.80
CA ILE A 124 -15.23 22.09 -5.32
C ILE A 124 -15.19 23.62 -5.22
N LYS A 125 -14.70 24.15 -4.09
CA LYS A 125 -14.66 25.60 -3.84
C LYS A 125 -13.52 26.31 -4.59
N GLY A 126 -12.67 25.58 -5.31
CA GLY A 126 -11.49 26.16 -5.98
C GLY A 126 -10.39 26.61 -5.02
N ASN A 127 -10.43 26.16 -3.77
CA ASN A 127 -9.41 26.48 -2.75
C ASN A 127 -8.10 25.70 -2.97
N LYS A 128 -8.09 24.73 -3.88
CA LYS A 128 -6.93 23.91 -4.24
C LYS A 128 -6.68 23.95 -5.74
N ASP A 129 -5.40 23.86 -6.08
CA ASP A 129 -4.93 23.83 -7.46
C ASP A 129 -5.50 22.60 -8.20
N LYS A 130 -6.11 22.86 -9.35
CA LYS A 130 -6.63 21.83 -10.26
C LYS A 130 -5.54 20.87 -10.72
N TYR A 131 -4.30 21.33 -10.87
CA TYR A 131 -3.16 20.48 -11.22
C TYR A 131 -2.98 19.31 -10.24
N ILE A 132 -3.20 19.56 -8.93
CA ILE A 132 -3.11 18.53 -7.89
C ILE A 132 -4.20 17.48 -8.08
N LEU A 133 -5.42 17.90 -8.45
CA LEU A 133 -6.52 16.98 -8.70
C LEU A 133 -6.21 16.08 -9.91
N ASP A 134 -5.72 16.67 -10.99
CA ASP A 134 -5.36 15.93 -12.22
C ASP A 134 -4.24 14.91 -11.93
N GLU A 135 -3.24 15.27 -11.11
CA GLU A 135 -2.19 14.35 -10.68
C GLU A 135 -2.73 13.17 -9.87
N LEU A 136 -3.65 13.43 -8.93
CA LEU A 136 -4.28 12.39 -8.11
C LEU A 136 -5.16 11.44 -8.94
N GLN A 137 -5.91 11.99 -9.90
CA GLN A 137 -6.71 11.19 -10.83
C GLN A 137 -5.81 10.28 -11.70
N LYS A 138 -4.72 10.83 -12.23
CA LYS A 138 -3.73 10.05 -12.99
C LYS A 138 -3.15 8.89 -12.18
N LYS A 139 -2.76 9.14 -10.92
CA LYS A 139 -2.27 8.08 -10.01
C LYS A 139 -3.31 6.99 -9.77
N SER A 140 -4.58 7.37 -9.66
CA SER A 140 -5.68 6.41 -9.47
C SER A 140 -5.87 5.52 -10.71
N LEU A 141 -5.85 6.11 -11.90
CA LEU A 141 -5.92 5.36 -13.17
C LEU A 141 -4.73 4.42 -13.36
N ASP A 142 -3.53 4.86 -13.01
CA ASP A 142 -2.33 4.03 -13.08
C ASP A 142 -2.41 2.82 -12.14
N ALA A 143 -2.98 3.00 -10.94
CA ALA A 143 -3.21 1.90 -10.00
C ALA A 143 -4.22 0.88 -10.55
N ILE A 144 -5.29 1.34 -11.20
CA ILE A 144 -6.28 0.47 -11.85
C ILE A 144 -5.63 -0.37 -12.96
N ARG A 145 -4.83 0.26 -13.84
CA ARG A 145 -4.11 -0.44 -14.92
C ARG A 145 -3.16 -1.52 -14.40
N LEU A 146 -2.51 -1.27 -13.26
CA LEU A 146 -1.66 -2.28 -12.61
C LEU A 146 -2.48 -3.49 -12.16
N ILE A 147 -3.64 -3.26 -11.55
CA ILE A 147 -4.54 -4.33 -11.11
C ILE A 147 -5.03 -5.16 -12.31
N GLU A 148 -5.44 -4.49 -13.40
CA GLU A 148 -5.86 -5.15 -14.64
C GLU A 148 -4.74 -6.02 -15.23
N THR A 149 -3.51 -5.49 -15.29
CA THR A 149 -2.33 -6.22 -15.79
C THR A 149 -2.10 -7.52 -15.00
N ILE A 150 -2.25 -7.47 -13.68
CA ILE A 150 -2.10 -8.65 -12.82
C ILE A 150 -3.21 -9.66 -13.10
N GLN A 151 -4.45 -9.20 -13.26
CA GLN A 151 -5.58 -10.08 -13.56
C GLN A 151 -5.40 -10.80 -14.91
N CYS A 152 -5.01 -10.08 -15.97
CA CYS A 152 -4.80 -10.67 -17.29
C CYS A 152 -3.70 -11.75 -17.30
N GLN A 153 -2.60 -11.54 -16.56
CA GLN A 153 -1.55 -12.56 -16.43
C GLN A 153 -2.04 -13.81 -15.69
N SER A 154 -2.91 -13.64 -14.68
CA SER A 154 -3.45 -14.78 -13.94
C SER A 154 -4.38 -15.67 -14.77
N ASP A 155 -5.16 -15.07 -15.68
CA ASP A 155 -6.06 -15.84 -16.56
C ASP A 155 -5.28 -16.59 -17.67
N SER A 156 -4.07 -16.14 -18.02
CA SER A 156 -3.17 -16.85 -18.94
C SER A 156 -2.42 -18.05 -18.31
N LEU A 157 -2.49 -18.20 -16.98
CA LEU A 157 -1.85 -19.27 -16.20
C LEU A 157 -2.82 -20.36 -15.73
N GLN A 158 -4.09 -20.31 -16.17
CA GLN A 158 -5.04 -21.40 -15.94
C GLN A 158 -4.68 -22.59 -16.84
N ILE A 159 -3.95 -23.55 -16.27
CA ILE A 159 -3.75 -24.91 -16.82
C ILE A 159 -4.91 -25.79 -16.34
#